data_AF-Q55F25-F1
#
_entry.id   AF-Q55F25-F1
#
_cell.length_a   1.000
_cell.length_b   1.000
_cell.length_c   1.000
_cell.angle_alpha   90.00
_cell.angle_beta   90.00
_cell.angle_gamma   90.00
#
_symmetry.space_group_name_H-M   'P 1'
#
loop_
_entity.id
_entity.type
_entity.pdbx_description
1 polymer ?
#
loop_
_entity_poly.entity_id
_entity_poly.type
_entity_poly.pdbx_seq_one_letter_code
_entity_poly.pdbx_strand_id
1 'polypeptide(L)'
;MDAKIPIIRFKEISSGIHFDMCFNSMISYHNSLLLGEYCSIDNRCIDLALLVKWWAISKDLNNAAEKTFSSFCLVNMVIHFLQSLNPPILPTFFFFKTNVPKLILTLFL
;
A
#
# COMPACT_ATOMS: atom_id res chain seq x y z
N MET A 1 -3.88 -10.62 -22.04
CA MET A 1 -4.40 -11.07 -20.74
C MET A 1 -5.25 -9.95 -20.20
N ASP A 2 -6.54 -10.18 -19.99
CA ASP A 2 -7.42 -9.16 -19.45
C ASP A 2 -7.09 -8.93 -17.97
N ALA A 3 -7.00 -7.66 -17.56
CA ALA A 3 -6.82 -7.32 -16.17
C ALA A 3 -8.10 -7.68 -15.39
N LYS A 4 -7.96 -8.26 -14.19
CA LYS A 4 -9.09 -8.60 -13.32
C LYS A 4 -10.00 -7.40 -13.02
N ILE A 5 -9.42 -6.20 -12.97
CA ILE A 5 -10.11 -4.93 -12.79
C ILE A 5 -9.85 -4.10 -14.05
N PRO A 6 -10.87 -3.66 -14.80
CA PRO A 6 -10.68 -2.76 -15.93
C PRO A 6 -10.05 -1.44 -15.48
N ILE A 7 -8.97 -1.02 -16.15
CA ILE A 7 -8.23 0.21 -15.84
C ILE A 7 -8.24 1.11 -17.08
N ILE A 8 -8.70 2.35 -16.91
CA ILE A 8 -8.51 3.42 -17.89
C ILE A 8 -7.20 4.13 -17.56
N ARG A 9 -6.24 4.10 -18.49
CA ARG A 9 -4.95 4.80 -18.34
C ARG A 9 -4.94 6.07 -19.18
N PHE A 10 -4.56 7.19 -18.60
CA PHE A 10 -4.44 8.46 -19.30
C PHE A 10 -3.27 9.28 -18.76
N LYS A 11 -2.88 10.33 -19.48
CA LYS A 11 -1.76 11.22 -19.13
C LYS A 11 -2.26 12.66 -19.14
N GLU A 12 -2.03 13.38 -18.06
CA GLU A 12 -2.27 14.82 -18.04
C GLU A 12 -1.22 15.53 -18.90
N ILE A 13 -1.67 16.36 -19.86
CA ILE A 13 -0.79 16.93 -20.90
C ILE A 13 0.21 17.93 -20.31
N SER A 14 -0.22 18.76 -19.36
CA SER A 14 0.58 19.84 -18.75
C SER A 14 1.70 19.30 -17.85
N SER A 15 1.36 18.37 -16.95
CA SER A 15 2.29 17.82 -15.96
C SER A 15 3.07 16.60 -16.46
N GLY A 16 2.54 15.92 -17.48
CA GLY A 16 3.05 14.63 -17.94
C GLY A 16 2.79 13.47 -16.96
N ILE A 17 1.97 13.67 -15.93
CA ILE A 17 1.65 12.63 -14.93
C ILE A 17 0.73 11.59 -15.56
N HIS A 18 1.08 10.32 -15.35
CA HIS A 18 0.27 9.17 -15.73
C HIS A 18 -0.72 8.81 -14.63
N PHE A 19 -1.97 8.58 -15.02
CA PHE A 19 -3.05 8.21 -14.12
C PHE A 19 -3.66 6.88 -14.56
N ASP A 20 -3.93 6.03 -13.57
CA ASP A 20 -4.67 4.78 -13.72
C ASP A 20 -5.99 4.91 -12.96
N MET A 21 -7.11 4.87 -13.67
CA MET A 21 -8.45 4.98 -13.09
C MET A 21 -9.16 3.62 -13.18
N CYS A 22 -9.59 3.12 -12.02
CA CYS A 22 -10.41 1.93 -11.89
C CYS A 22 -11.78 2.34 -11.33
N PHE A 23 -12.86 1.73 -11.81
CA PHE A 23 -14.19 1.99 -11.29
C PHE A 23 -14.57 0.98 -10.21
N ASN A 24 -15.24 1.46 -9.17
CA ASN A 24 -15.89 0.65 -8.13
C ASN A 24 -14.97 -0.33 -7.38
N SER A 25 -13.69 0.01 -7.19
CA SER A 25 -12.79 -0.80 -6.35
C SER A 25 -12.79 -0.31 -4.90
N MET A 26 -13.84 -0.69 -4.15
CA MET A 26 -13.90 -0.43 -2.70
C MET A 26 -12.66 -1.01 -1.98
N ILE A 27 -12.20 -2.20 -2.39
CA ILE A 27 -11.02 -2.84 -1.82
C ILE A 27 -9.78 -1.95 -1.93
N SER A 28 -9.54 -1.33 -3.10
CA SER A 28 -8.41 -0.42 -3.29
C SER A 28 -8.49 0.81 -2.39
N TYR A 29 -9.69 1.40 -2.26
CA TYR A 29 -9.91 2.54 -1.38
C TYR A 29 -9.59 2.21 0.08
N HIS A 30 -10.09 1.10 0.60
CA HIS A 30 -9.86 0.70 1.99
C HIS A 30 -8.42 0.26 2.26
N ASN A 31 -7.74 -0.36 1.30
CA ASN A 31 -6.32 -0.65 1.40
C ASN A 31 -5.49 0.64 1.52
N SER A 32 -5.81 1.66 0.72
CA SER A 32 -5.16 2.97 0.80
C SER A 32 -5.39 3.64 2.16
N LEU A 33 -6.62 3.59 2.68
CA LEU A 33 -6.92 4.08 4.03
C LEU A 33 -6.10 3.34 5.09
N LEU A 34 -6.09 2.00 5.07
CA LEU A 34 -5.36 1.19 6.04
C LEU A 34 -3.85 1.49 6.02
N LEU A 35 -3.24 1.60 4.85
CA LEU A 35 -1.83 1.97 4.74
C LEU A 35 -1.57 3.39 5.25
N GLY A 36 -2.46 4.34 4.93
CA GLY A 36 -2.37 5.71 5.44
C GLY A 36 -2.42 5.78 6.96
N GLU A 37 -3.32 5.01 7.56
CA GLU A 37 -3.43 4.88 9.01
C GLU A 37 -2.14 4.33 9.64
N TYR A 38 -1.57 3.23 9.13
CA TYR A 38 -0.30 2.71 9.63
C TYR A 38 0.84 3.73 9.54
N CYS A 39 0.92 4.45 8.41
CA CYS A 39 1.90 5.51 8.23
C CYS A 39 1.71 6.70 9.17
N SER A 40 0.49 6.94 9.68
CA SER A 40 0.21 8.02 10.64
C SER A 40 0.61 7.68 12.08
N ILE A 41 0.75 6.39 12.42
CA ILE A 41 1.10 5.93 13.77
C ILE A 41 2.55 6.28 14.11
N ASP A 42 3.48 6.06 13.16
CA ASP A 42 4.90 6.28 13.38
C ASP A 42 5.62 6.63 12.06
N ASN A 43 6.34 7.76 12.05
CA ASN A 43 7.05 8.25 10.86
C ASN A 43 8.09 7.26 10.31
N ARG A 44 8.64 6.36 11.15
CA ARG A 44 9.58 5.32 10.69
C ARG A 44 8.96 4.39 9.66
N CYS A 45 7.63 4.23 9.65
CA CYS A 45 6.91 3.50 8.62
C CYS A 45 7.08 4.16 7.24
N ILE A 46 6.94 5.48 7.17
CA ILE A 46 7.11 6.26 5.93
C ILE A 46 8.57 6.20 5.48
N ASP A 47 9.51 6.45 6.40
CA ASP A 47 10.94 6.48 6.08
C ASP A 47 11.43 5.13 5.54
N LEU A 48 11.06 4.02 6.22
CA LEU A 48 11.43 2.68 5.77
C LEU A 48 10.71 2.30 4.47
N ALA A 49 9.44 2.65 4.30
CA ALA A 49 8.70 2.39 3.06
C ALA A 49 9.35 3.10 1.86
N LEU A 50 9.78 4.35 2.03
CA LEU A 50 10.50 5.11 1.00
C LEU A 50 11.88 4.49 0.73
N LEU A 51 12.63 4.13 1.76
CA LEU A 51 13.95 3.50 1.62
C LEU A 51 13.86 2.16 0.88
N VAL A 52 12.95 1.27 1.28
CA VAL A 52 12.73 -0.04 0.65
C VAL A 52 12.25 0.13 -0.78
N LYS A 53 11.35 1.10 -1.04
CA LYS A 53 10.90 1.39 -2.40
C LYS A 53 12.04 1.90 -3.29
N TRP A 54 12.87 2.81 -2.78
CA TRP A 54 14.04 3.31 -3.50
C TRP A 54 15.02 2.18 -3.81
N TRP A 55 15.37 1.37 -2.82
CA TRP A 55 16.23 0.19 -3.00
C TRP A 55 15.69 -0.77 -4.05
N ALA A 56 14.40 -1.10 -3.99
CA ALA A 56 13.77 -2.02 -4.93
C ALA A 56 13.75 -1.45 -6.36
N ILE A 57 13.52 -0.14 -6.53
CA ILE A 57 13.62 0.53 -7.84
C ILE A 57 15.05 0.44 -8.37
N SER A 58 16.07 0.72 -7.55
CA SER A 58 17.49 0.63 -7.95
C SER A 58 17.97 -0.79 -8.28
N LYS A 59 17.16 -1.81 -8.01
CA LYS A 59 17.43 -3.22 -8.32
C LYS A 59 16.48 -3.79 -9.37
N ASP A 60 15.64 -2.95 -10.00
CA ASP A 60 14.61 -3.37 -10.96
C ASP A 60 13.62 -4.40 -10.38
N LEU A 61 13.33 -4.29 -9.07
CA LEU A 61 12.46 -5.22 -8.32
C LEU A 61 11.08 -4.63 -7.98
N ASN A 62 10.72 -3.46 -8.50
CA ASN A 62 9.45 -2.78 -8.21
C ASN A 62 8.56 -2.61 -9.45
N ASN A 63 8.31 -3.71 -10.17
CA ASN A 63 7.42 -3.74 -11.32
C ASN A 63 6.64 -5.06 -11.39
N ALA A 64 5.40 -5.05 -10.89
CA ALA A 64 4.53 -6.21 -10.90
C ALA A 64 4.21 -6.73 -12.32
N ALA A 65 4.23 -5.87 -13.34
CA ALA A 65 4.02 -6.29 -14.73
C ALA A 65 5.21 -7.13 -15.26
N GLU A 66 6.40 -6.90 -14.72
CA GLU A 66 7.62 -7.66 -14.99
C GLU A 66 7.83 -8.83 -14.01
N LYS A 67 6.78 -9.22 -13.27
CA LYS A 67 6.79 -10.32 -12.30
C LYS A 67 7.73 -10.10 -11.10
N THR A 68 8.04 -8.85 -10.76
CA THR A 68 8.73 -8.49 -9.51
C THR A 68 7.72 -7.94 -8.49
N PHE A 69 8.16 -7.26 -7.43
CA PHE A 69 7.27 -6.78 -6.38
C PHE A 69 6.41 -5.61 -6.87
N SER A 70 5.17 -5.55 -6.39
CA SER A 70 4.37 -4.31 -6.48
C SER A 70 4.78 -3.36 -5.36
N SER A 71 4.60 -2.06 -5.56
CA SER A 71 4.80 -1.07 -4.48
C SER A 71 3.92 -1.36 -3.27
N PHE A 72 2.69 -1.85 -3.48
CA PHE A 72 1.81 -2.29 -2.39
C PHE A 72 2.40 -3.46 -1.59
N CYS A 73 3.02 -4.44 -2.27
CA CYS A 73 3.69 -5.57 -1.61
C CYS A 73 4.86 -5.10 -0.74
N LEU A 74 5.72 -4.21 -1.28
CA LEU A 74 6.85 -3.64 -0.54
C LEU A 74 6.41 -2.94 0.74
N VAL A 75 5.37 -2.09 0.68
CA VAL A 75 4.85 -1.38 1.85
C VAL A 75 4.27 -2.35 2.89
N ASN A 76 3.54 -3.38 2.46
CA ASN A 76 3.04 -4.40 3.39
C ASN A 76 4.17 -5.18 4.07
N MET A 77 5.27 -5.48 3.36
CA MET A 77 6.43 -6.11 3.98
C MET A 77 7.08 -5.22 5.05
N VAL A 78 7.14 -3.90 4.82
CA VAL A 78 7.63 -2.93 5.82
C VAL A 78 6.73 -2.89 7.05
N ILE A 79 5.41 -2.83 6.85
CA ILE A 79 4.45 -2.86 7.96
C ILE A 79 4.59 -4.15 8.76
N HIS A 80 4.67 -5.30 8.08
CA HIS A 80 4.84 -6.60 8.72
C HIS A 80 6.15 -6.67 9.53
N PHE A 81 7.25 -6.18 8.95
CA PHE A 81 8.53 -6.07 9.64
C PHE A 81 8.39 -5.25 10.93
N LEU A 82 7.78 -4.07 10.86
CA LEU A 82 7.57 -3.19 12.03
C LEU A 82 6.65 -3.78 13.10
N GLN A 83 5.69 -4.61 12.71
CA GLN A 83 4.83 -5.38 13.61
C GLN A 83 5.57 -6.55 14.28
N SER A 84 6.63 -7.06 13.64
CA SER A 84 7.40 -8.22 14.12
C SER A 84 8.54 -7.89 15.09
N LEU A 85 8.82 -6.61 15.29
CA LEU A 85 9.86 -6.14 16.21
C LEU A 85 9.48 -6.41 17.67
N ASN A 86 10.50 -6.39 18.56
CA ASN A 86 10.32 -6.54 20.00
C ASN A 86 11.00 -5.35 20.74
N PRO A 87 10.24 -4.34 21.21
CA PRO A 87 8.78 -4.20 21.10
C PRO A 87 8.31 -3.86 19.68
N PRO A 88 7.05 -4.18 19.31
CA PRO A 88 6.51 -3.84 18.00
C PRO A 88 6.37 -2.31 17.86
N ILE A 89 6.75 -1.78 16.69
CA ILE A 89 6.62 -0.35 16.39
C ILE A 89 5.19 -0.04 15.91
N LEU A 90 4.62 -0.92 15.10
CA LEU A 90 3.25 -0.81 14.61
C LEU A 90 2.34 -1.85 15.28
N PRO A 91 1.07 -1.51 15.56
CA PRO A 91 0.11 -2.48 16.06
C PRO A 91 -0.19 -3.53 15.00
N THR A 92 -0.51 -4.75 15.42
CA THR A 92 -1.11 -5.74 14.52
C THR A 92 -2.54 -5.34 14.20
N PHE A 93 -3.09 -5.83 13.08
CA PHE A 93 -4.47 -5.54 12.68
C PHE A 93 -5.49 -5.84 13.79
N PHE A 94 -5.26 -6.87 14.60
CA PHE A 94 -6.13 -7.21 15.73
C PHE A 94 -6.16 -6.11 16.79
N PHE A 95 -5.02 -5.48 17.08
CA PHE A 95 -4.94 -4.33 17.97
C PHE A 95 -5.43 -3.04 17.30
N PHE A 96 -5.26 -2.91 15.97
CA PHE A 96 -5.76 -1.75 15.23
C PHE A 96 -7.30 -1.74 15.15
N LYS A 97 -7.93 -2.90 14.99
CA LYS A 97 -9.40 -3.09 14.92
C LYS A 97 -10.15 -2.55 16.14
N THR A 98 -9.52 -2.42 17.31
CA THR A 98 -10.18 -1.91 18.52
C THR A 98 -10.29 -0.38 18.56
N ASN A 99 -9.57 0.35 17.71
CA ASN A 99 -9.49 1.82 17.73
C ASN A 99 -9.99 2.52 16.44
N VAL A 100 -10.53 1.78 15.46
CA VAL A 100 -10.86 2.32 14.13
C VAL A 100 -12.36 2.22 13.85
N PRO A 101 -13.01 3.25 13.27
CA PRO A 101 -14.44 3.23 12.96
C PRO A 101 -14.85 2.00 12.14
N LYS A 102 -16.03 1.44 12.46
CA LYS A 102 -16.60 0.18 11.92
C LYS A 102 -16.58 0.02 10.38
N LEU A 103 -16.38 1.10 9.62
CA LEU A 103 -16.44 1.10 8.15
C LEU A 103 -15.29 0.34 7.47
N ILE A 104 -14.14 0.16 8.13
CA ILE A 104 -13.02 -0.63 7.57
C ILE A 104 -13.21 -2.14 7.83
N LEU A 105 -14.04 -2.51 8.81
CA LEU A 105 -14.17 -3.89 9.28
C LEU A 105 -15.00 -4.81 8.38
N THR A 106 -15.85 -4.25 7.53
CA THR A 106 -16.75 -5.02 6.66
C THR A 106 -16.10 -5.56 5.38
N LEU A 107 -14.79 -5.32 5.16
CA LEU A 107 -14.13 -5.60 3.88
C LEU A 107 -12.97 -6.60 3.96
N PHE A 108 -12.67 -7.09 5.16
CA PHE A 108 -11.70 -8.15 5.41
C PHE A 108 -12.37 -9.47 5.89
N LEU A 109 -13.70 -9.56 5.77
CA LEU A 109 -14.53 -10.76 5.88
C LEU A 109 -15.20 -11.01 4.52
#